data_AF-A0AA43Y6S0-F1
#
_entry.id   AF-A0AA43Y6S0-F1
#
_cell.length_a   1.000
_cell.length_b   1.000
_cell.length_c   1.000
_cell.angle_alpha   90.00
_cell.angle_beta   90.00
_cell.angle_gamma   90.00
#
_symmetry.space_group_name_H-M   'P 1'
#
loop_
_entity.id
_entity.type
_entity.pdbx_description
1 polymer ?
#
loop_
_entity_poly.entity_id
_entity_poly.type
_entity_poly.pdbx_seq_one_letter_code
_entity_poly.pdbx_strand_id
1 'polypeptide(L)'
;MNDFKKLLEKYADIAIKIGINIEPNQTLVINSPIECAEFVRIIANKAYDAGAKNVHVKWNDEELSLIKYMKAPFETFEEFPAWEVEELESLAKENAAFLSISASNPELLKNVDPEKIATSNKTRGKALKKYYEYIMNSSVSWCVLSVPTKAWAKKVFPNLKEDMAVEKLWENIFNIVRIDKEDPVKAWEEHLNNLADKVNFLNDQRLTKLHYKSKDTDLTIELPKGHIWCGGGEYNKNKRYFVANMPTEEVFTLPLKTGVNGIVKSTKPLNYSGNLINNFTLKFKNGKIIDFSSEEGYETLKKLIETDEGSCYLGEVALVPFHSPISDSNIIFYNTLFDENASCHLALGEAYPTCIENGDNMTKEELEKAGANNSLTHVDFMIGSPDLNIIGENKNGEKIEIFQNGDWAF
;
A
#
# COMPACT_ATOMS: atom_id res chain seq x y z
N MET A 1 14.58 -25.82 -12.43
CA MET A 1 13.39 -26.31 -11.69
C MET A 1 13.64 -26.44 -10.19
N ASN A 2 14.67 -27.18 -9.74
CA ASN A 2 14.86 -27.41 -8.29
C ASN A 2 15.21 -26.14 -7.49
N ASP A 3 15.92 -25.18 -8.09
CA ASP A 3 16.29 -23.94 -7.38
C ASP A 3 15.17 -22.90 -7.36
N PHE A 4 14.38 -22.78 -8.42
CA PHE A 4 13.20 -21.89 -8.44
C PHE A 4 12.15 -22.31 -7.39
N LYS A 5 11.88 -23.62 -7.27
CA LYS A 5 10.98 -24.12 -6.21
C LYS A 5 11.49 -23.77 -4.81
N LYS A 6 12.80 -23.85 -4.55
CA LYS A 6 13.38 -23.41 -3.26
C LYS A 6 13.18 -21.92 -3.01
N LEU A 7 13.27 -21.07 -4.04
CA LEU A 7 12.99 -19.63 -3.90
C LEU A 7 11.52 -19.38 -3.54
N LEU A 8 10.58 -20.11 -4.16
CA LEU A 8 9.17 -20.07 -3.77
C LEU A 8 8.94 -20.57 -2.35
N GLU A 9 9.59 -21.65 -1.94
CA GLU A 9 9.50 -22.15 -0.55
C GLU A 9 10.03 -21.13 0.46
N LYS A 10 11.16 -20.47 0.15
CA LYS A 10 11.70 -19.35 0.94
C LYS A 10 10.70 -18.17 1.00
N TYR A 11 10.04 -17.85 -0.10
CA TYR A 11 9.05 -16.77 -0.13
C TYR A 11 7.80 -17.10 0.69
N ALA A 12 7.31 -18.34 0.59
CA ALA A 12 6.23 -18.80 1.43
C ALA A 12 6.62 -18.85 2.93
N ASP A 13 7.87 -19.18 3.25
CA ASP A 13 8.39 -19.14 4.63
C ASP A 13 8.29 -17.72 5.21
N ILE A 14 8.73 -16.68 4.49
CA ILE A 14 8.63 -15.31 5.00
C ILE A 14 7.17 -14.84 5.07
N ALA A 15 6.31 -15.22 4.12
CA ALA A 15 4.89 -14.86 4.14
C ALA A 15 4.17 -15.43 5.39
N ILE A 16 4.52 -16.65 5.79
CA ILE A 16 3.90 -17.32 6.95
C ILE A 16 4.53 -16.93 8.28
N LYS A 17 5.85 -16.81 8.35
CA LYS A 17 6.58 -16.57 9.61
C LYS A 17 6.73 -15.09 9.95
N ILE A 18 6.83 -14.22 8.94
CA ILE A 18 7.02 -12.78 9.12
C ILE A 18 5.74 -12.03 8.77
N GLY A 19 5.23 -12.20 7.54
CA GLY A 19 4.04 -11.54 7.03
C GLY A 19 2.82 -11.73 7.93
N ILE A 20 2.26 -12.95 7.89
CA ILE A 20 1.11 -13.32 8.74
C ILE A 20 1.53 -13.60 10.18
N ASN A 21 2.75 -14.15 10.37
CA ASN A 21 3.25 -14.64 11.64
C ASN A 21 2.26 -15.60 12.33
N ILE A 22 1.82 -16.63 11.58
CA ILE A 22 0.71 -17.52 11.94
C ILE A 22 0.91 -18.13 13.33
N GLU A 23 -0.17 -18.19 14.11
CA GLU A 23 -0.17 -18.83 15.43
C GLU A 23 -0.61 -20.30 15.34
N PRO A 24 -0.12 -21.17 16.24
CA PRO A 24 -0.65 -22.52 16.39
C PRO A 24 -2.16 -22.51 16.62
N ASN A 25 -2.88 -23.36 15.89
CA ASN A 25 -4.33 -23.45 15.86
C ASN A 25 -5.07 -22.24 15.24
N GLN A 26 -4.38 -21.30 14.60
CA GLN A 26 -5.02 -20.18 13.90
C GLN A 26 -5.52 -20.61 12.52
N THR A 27 -6.67 -20.07 12.10
CA THR A 27 -7.16 -20.23 10.72
C THR A 27 -6.47 -19.21 9.81
N LEU A 28 -6.00 -19.65 8.66
CA LEU A 28 -5.50 -18.77 7.59
C LEU A 28 -6.52 -18.71 6.44
N VAL A 29 -6.84 -17.51 5.99
CA VAL A 29 -7.64 -17.25 4.79
C VAL A 29 -6.72 -16.67 3.73
N ILE A 30 -6.65 -17.32 2.57
CA ILE A 30 -5.84 -16.86 1.42
C ILE A 30 -6.77 -16.39 0.32
N ASN A 31 -6.77 -15.10 0.01
CA ASN A 31 -7.42 -14.55 -1.19
C ASN A 31 -6.40 -14.56 -2.34
N SER A 32 -6.71 -15.21 -3.45
CA SER A 32 -5.73 -15.37 -4.53
C SER A 32 -6.39 -15.51 -5.90
N PRO A 33 -5.80 -14.90 -6.95
CA PRO A 33 -6.08 -15.27 -8.33
C PRO A 33 -5.78 -16.75 -8.56
N ILE A 34 -6.60 -17.42 -9.37
CA ILE A 34 -6.45 -18.85 -9.67
C ILE A 34 -5.12 -19.15 -10.39
N GLU A 35 -4.57 -18.17 -11.10
CA GLU A 35 -3.28 -18.21 -11.78
C GLU A 35 -2.12 -18.42 -10.80
N CYS A 36 -2.31 -18.03 -9.53
CA CYS A 36 -1.28 -18.12 -8.49
C CYS A 36 -1.35 -19.45 -7.71
N ALA A 37 -2.13 -20.43 -8.18
CA ALA A 37 -2.45 -21.63 -7.42
C ALA A 37 -1.25 -22.49 -7.00
N GLU A 38 -0.17 -22.49 -7.79
CA GLU A 38 1.06 -23.19 -7.40
C GLU A 38 1.67 -22.61 -6.13
N PHE A 39 1.78 -21.29 -6.04
CA PHE A 39 2.36 -20.63 -4.87
C PHE A 39 1.47 -20.74 -3.64
N VAL A 40 0.14 -20.62 -3.80
CA VAL A 40 -0.81 -20.83 -2.70
C VAL A 40 -0.71 -22.22 -2.08
N ARG A 41 -0.47 -23.26 -2.88
CA ARG A 41 -0.26 -24.63 -2.35
C ARG A 41 1.00 -24.70 -1.48
N ILE A 42 2.07 -23.98 -1.87
CA ILE A 42 3.30 -23.89 -1.09
C ILE A 42 3.04 -23.14 0.22
N ILE A 43 2.34 -22.00 0.17
CA ILE A 43 1.93 -21.24 1.37
C ILE A 43 1.10 -22.11 2.31
N ALA A 44 0.09 -22.82 1.80
CA ALA A 44 -0.77 -23.68 2.59
C ALA A 44 0.03 -24.79 3.29
N ASN A 45 0.99 -25.41 2.59
CA ASN A 45 1.89 -26.39 3.18
C ASN A 45 2.72 -25.79 4.32
N LYS A 46 3.34 -24.62 4.09
CA LYS A 46 4.11 -23.91 5.13
C LYS A 46 3.24 -23.47 6.32
N ALA A 47 2.00 -23.06 6.08
CA ALA A 47 1.07 -22.68 7.14
C ALA A 47 0.71 -23.87 8.04
N TYR A 48 0.43 -25.04 7.46
CA TYR A 48 0.19 -26.26 8.24
C TYR A 48 1.44 -26.73 8.99
N ASP A 49 2.62 -26.65 8.36
CA ASP A 49 3.90 -26.94 9.03
C ASP A 49 4.14 -25.99 10.23
N ALA A 50 3.66 -24.74 10.15
CA ALA A 50 3.69 -23.76 11.23
C ALA A 50 2.55 -23.90 12.26
N GLY A 51 1.65 -24.88 12.09
CA GLY A 51 0.62 -25.21 13.06
C GLY A 51 -0.75 -24.56 12.82
N ALA A 52 -1.01 -24.03 11.62
CA ALA A 52 -2.34 -23.54 11.26
C ALA A 52 -3.41 -24.63 11.47
N LYS A 53 -4.55 -24.25 12.04
CA LYS A 53 -5.69 -25.17 12.24
C LYS A 53 -6.38 -25.51 10.92
N ASN A 54 -6.53 -24.50 10.06
CA ASN A 54 -7.17 -24.62 8.77
C ASN A 54 -6.63 -23.57 7.81
N VAL A 55 -6.60 -23.89 6.52
CA VAL A 55 -6.28 -22.95 5.44
C VAL A 55 -7.46 -22.90 4.48
N HIS A 56 -8.23 -21.81 4.53
CA HIS A 56 -9.30 -21.52 3.59
C HIS A 56 -8.73 -20.73 2.41
N VAL A 57 -9.04 -21.14 1.19
CA VAL A 57 -8.60 -20.42 -0.01
C VAL A 57 -9.82 -19.88 -0.74
N LYS A 58 -9.84 -18.56 -0.96
CA LYS A 58 -10.82 -17.85 -1.77
C LYS A 58 -10.18 -17.52 -3.11
N TRP A 59 -10.55 -18.31 -4.12
CA TRP A 59 -10.09 -18.10 -5.49
C TRP A 59 -10.89 -17.00 -6.17
N ASN A 60 -10.20 -16.09 -6.85
CA ASN A 60 -10.81 -15.25 -7.88
C ASN A 60 -10.28 -15.66 -9.26
N ASP A 61 -11.17 -15.66 -10.24
CA ASP A 61 -10.83 -15.82 -11.66
C ASP A 61 -11.17 -14.49 -12.35
N GLU A 62 -10.16 -13.84 -12.88
CA GLU A 62 -10.26 -12.53 -13.50
C GLU A 62 -11.07 -12.58 -14.80
N GLU A 63 -11.01 -13.67 -15.55
CA GLU A 63 -11.78 -13.85 -16.78
C GLU A 63 -13.27 -14.05 -16.48
N LEU A 64 -13.62 -14.80 -15.44
CA LEU A 64 -15.02 -14.89 -14.98
C LEU A 64 -15.55 -13.53 -14.51
N SER A 65 -14.72 -12.76 -13.83
CA SER A 65 -15.05 -11.39 -13.41
C SER A 65 -15.32 -10.49 -14.63
N LEU A 66 -14.44 -10.55 -15.64
CA LEU A 66 -14.62 -9.81 -16.89
C LEU A 66 -15.88 -10.25 -17.64
N ILE A 67 -16.16 -11.54 -17.72
CA ILE A 67 -17.40 -12.07 -18.33
C ILE A 67 -18.63 -11.49 -17.62
N LYS A 68 -18.63 -11.46 -16.28
CA LYS A 68 -19.71 -10.85 -15.49
C LYS A 68 -19.87 -9.37 -15.86
N TYR A 69 -18.79 -8.59 -15.83
CA TYR A 69 -18.84 -7.16 -16.19
C TYR A 69 -19.41 -6.90 -17.59
N MET A 70 -18.99 -7.70 -18.56
CA MET A 70 -19.40 -7.55 -19.95
C MET A 70 -20.83 -8.01 -20.24
N LYS A 71 -21.34 -9.03 -19.53
CA LYS A 71 -22.59 -9.71 -19.90
C LYS A 71 -23.72 -9.59 -18.88
N ALA A 72 -23.42 -9.38 -17.61
CA ALA A 72 -24.44 -9.31 -16.57
C ALA A 72 -25.30 -8.04 -16.70
N PRO A 73 -26.59 -8.11 -16.33
CA PRO A 73 -27.44 -6.93 -16.23
C PRO A 73 -26.91 -6.00 -15.13
N PHE A 74 -27.23 -4.70 -15.22
CA PHE A 74 -26.63 -3.67 -14.37
C PHE A 74 -26.96 -3.88 -12.87
N GLU A 75 -28.17 -4.33 -12.58
CA GLU A 75 -28.71 -4.59 -11.25
C GLU A 75 -27.85 -5.61 -10.48
N THR A 76 -27.16 -6.52 -11.18
CA THR A 76 -26.23 -7.48 -10.55
C THR A 76 -25.05 -6.80 -9.84
N PHE A 77 -24.69 -5.56 -10.21
CA PHE A 77 -23.61 -4.80 -9.56
C PHE A 77 -24.12 -4.01 -8.34
N GLU A 78 -25.44 -3.95 -8.12
CA GLU A 78 -26.08 -3.33 -6.95
C GLU A 78 -26.30 -4.34 -5.81
N GLU A 79 -26.03 -5.63 -6.07
CA GLU A 79 -26.19 -6.72 -5.12
C GLU A 79 -24.83 -7.28 -4.66
N PHE A 80 -24.71 -7.56 -3.36
CA PHE A 80 -23.59 -8.32 -2.80
C PHE A 80 -24.13 -9.55 -2.05
N PRO A 81 -23.58 -10.76 -2.26
CA PRO A 81 -24.11 -11.95 -1.61
C PRO A 81 -23.94 -11.90 -0.09
N ALA A 82 -25.04 -12.02 0.66
CA ALA A 82 -25.03 -11.92 2.12
C ALA A 82 -24.15 -12.99 2.80
N TRP A 83 -24.06 -14.19 2.20
CA TRP A 83 -23.25 -15.29 2.73
C TRP A 83 -21.75 -14.99 2.66
N GLU A 84 -21.27 -14.20 1.69
CA GLU A 84 -19.85 -13.79 1.64
C GLU A 84 -19.51 -12.82 2.77
N VAL A 85 -20.45 -11.94 3.13
CA VAL A 85 -20.30 -11.02 4.26
C VAL A 85 -20.22 -11.82 5.57
N GLU A 86 -21.15 -12.75 5.77
CA GLU A 86 -21.20 -13.60 6.96
C GLU A 86 -19.93 -14.45 7.10
N GLU A 87 -19.43 -15.04 6.01
CA GLU A 87 -18.20 -15.82 6.00
C GLU A 87 -17.00 -14.98 6.46
N LEU A 88 -16.73 -13.85 5.80
CA LEU A 88 -15.56 -13.03 6.10
C LEU A 88 -15.62 -12.42 7.50
N GLU A 89 -16.80 -11.93 7.92
CA GLU A 89 -16.96 -11.41 9.27
C GLU A 89 -16.81 -12.49 10.35
N SER A 90 -17.31 -13.69 10.12
CA SER A 90 -17.21 -14.78 11.11
C SER A 90 -15.77 -15.24 11.25
N LEU A 91 -15.05 -15.40 10.14
CA LEU A 91 -13.61 -15.73 10.15
C LEU A 91 -12.80 -14.65 10.89
N ALA A 92 -13.07 -13.37 10.65
CA ALA A 92 -12.39 -12.28 11.35
C ALA A 92 -12.71 -12.26 12.85
N LYS A 93 -13.98 -12.49 13.25
CA LYS A 93 -14.39 -12.61 14.66
C LYS A 93 -13.70 -13.77 15.37
N GLU A 94 -13.41 -14.85 14.65
CA GLU A 94 -12.70 -16.03 15.15
C GLU A 94 -11.16 -15.89 15.08
N ASN A 95 -10.64 -14.67 14.88
CA ASN A 95 -9.21 -14.38 14.79
C ASN A 95 -8.48 -15.13 13.65
N ALA A 96 -9.17 -15.38 12.54
CA ALA A 96 -8.49 -15.83 11.33
C ALA A 96 -7.51 -14.76 10.83
N ALA A 97 -6.37 -15.20 10.31
CA ALA A 97 -5.43 -14.33 9.61
C ALA A 97 -5.76 -14.28 8.11
N PHE A 98 -5.48 -13.15 7.45
CA PHE A 98 -5.84 -12.93 6.05
C PHE A 98 -4.64 -12.61 5.17
N LEU A 99 -4.28 -13.52 4.27
CA LEU A 99 -3.25 -13.30 3.26
C LEU A 99 -3.90 -13.00 1.91
N SER A 100 -3.47 -11.95 1.22
CA SER A 100 -3.97 -11.60 -0.11
C SER A 100 -2.83 -11.57 -1.13
N ILE A 101 -3.01 -12.28 -2.24
CA ILE A 101 -2.07 -12.24 -3.37
C ILE A 101 -2.54 -11.19 -4.39
N SER A 102 -1.91 -10.02 -4.39
CA SER A 102 -2.20 -8.92 -5.30
C SER A 102 -1.46 -9.11 -6.62
N ALA A 103 -2.08 -9.78 -7.59
CA ALA A 103 -1.45 -10.14 -8.86
C ALA A 103 -2.35 -9.94 -10.09
N SER A 104 -3.30 -9.00 -9.98
CA SER A 104 -4.31 -8.74 -10.98
C SER A 104 -3.73 -8.23 -12.30
N ASN A 105 -4.43 -8.50 -13.40
CA ASN A 105 -4.15 -7.89 -14.70
C ASN A 105 -4.53 -6.39 -14.67
N PRO A 106 -3.57 -5.45 -14.78
CA PRO A 106 -3.85 -4.02 -14.68
C PRO A 106 -4.76 -3.47 -15.79
N GLU A 107 -4.91 -4.21 -16.90
CA GLU A 107 -5.71 -3.80 -18.05
C GLU A 107 -7.03 -4.57 -18.20
N LEU A 108 -7.36 -5.46 -17.27
CA LEU A 108 -8.50 -6.39 -17.41
C LEU A 108 -9.80 -5.68 -17.75
N LEU A 109 -10.10 -4.60 -17.03
CA LEU A 109 -11.39 -3.90 -17.09
C LEU A 109 -11.38 -2.68 -18.03
N LYS A 110 -10.35 -2.48 -18.85
CA LYS A 110 -10.20 -1.26 -19.67
C LYS A 110 -11.36 -0.97 -20.63
N ASN A 111 -12.05 -2.02 -21.07
CA ASN A 111 -13.19 -1.94 -22.00
C ASN A 111 -14.55 -2.15 -21.32
N VAL A 112 -14.57 -2.24 -19.99
CA VAL A 112 -15.80 -2.39 -19.21
C VAL A 112 -16.42 -1.02 -18.97
N ASP A 113 -17.75 -0.97 -18.95
CA ASP A 113 -18.51 0.21 -18.53
C ASP A 113 -18.07 0.69 -17.13
N PRO A 114 -17.49 1.90 -17.01
CA PRO A 114 -17.03 2.43 -15.73
C PRO A 114 -18.13 2.51 -14.67
N GLU A 115 -19.40 2.70 -15.05
CA GLU A 115 -20.51 2.79 -14.10
C GLU A 115 -20.75 1.44 -13.41
N LYS A 116 -20.60 0.33 -14.13
CA LYS A 116 -20.69 -1.02 -13.55
C LYS A 116 -19.56 -1.28 -12.55
N ILE A 117 -18.34 -0.84 -12.87
CA ILE A 117 -17.17 -0.98 -11.98
C ILE A 117 -17.41 -0.18 -10.70
N ALA A 118 -17.77 1.10 -10.83
CA ALA A 118 -18.02 2.00 -9.71
C ALA A 118 -19.16 1.47 -8.82
N THR A 119 -20.26 1.02 -9.42
CA THR A 119 -21.41 0.46 -8.69
C THR A 119 -21.00 -0.81 -7.94
N SER A 120 -20.30 -1.74 -8.59
CA SER A 120 -19.80 -2.96 -7.96
C SER A 120 -18.88 -2.67 -6.77
N ASN A 121 -17.94 -1.73 -6.92
CA ASN A 121 -17.01 -1.34 -5.86
C ASN A 121 -17.74 -0.70 -4.68
N LYS A 122 -18.70 0.19 -4.95
CA LYS A 122 -19.54 0.84 -3.93
C LYS A 122 -20.39 -0.17 -3.17
N THR A 123 -21.04 -1.09 -3.89
CA THR A 123 -21.87 -2.15 -3.33
C THR A 123 -21.06 -3.07 -2.42
N ARG A 124 -19.91 -3.55 -2.90
CA ARG A 124 -18.97 -4.37 -2.11
C ARG A 124 -18.43 -3.62 -0.91
N GLY A 125 -18.01 -2.36 -1.08
CA GLY A 125 -17.50 -1.50 -0.01
C GLY A 125 -18.50 -1.32 1.14
N LYS A 126 -19.78 -1.11 0.80
CA LYS A 126 -20.87 -1.03 1.79
C LYS A 126 -21.11 -2.36 2.49
N ALA A 127 -21.20 -3.45 1.73
CA ALA A 127 -21.50 -4.77 2.26
C ALA A 127 -20.41 -5.29 3.20
N LEU A 128 -19.14 -5.05 2.85
CA LEU A 128 -17.97 -5.53 3.61
C LEU A 128 -17.39 -4.49 4.58
N LYS A 129 -18.11 -3.39 4.86
CA LYS A 129 -17.60 -2.30 5.72
C LYS A 129 -17.00 -2.81 7.02
N LYS A 130 -17.72 -3.68 7.72
CA LYS A 130 -17.28 -4.21 9.02
C LYS A 130 -16.11 -5.18 8.90
N TYR A 131 -16.04 -5.97 7.83
CA TYR A 131 -14.86 -6.77 7.54
C TYR A 131 -13.63 -5.88 7.35
N TYR A 132 -13.75 -4.79 6.58
CA TYR A 132 -12.65 -3.83 6.42
C TYR A 132 -12.27 -3.14 7.73
N GLU A 133 -13.22 -2.85 8.62
CA GLU A 133 -12.89 -2.34 9.96
C GLU A 133 -12.02 -3.33 10.77
N TYR A 134 -12.15 -4.65 10.58
CA TYR A 134 -11.24 -5.62 11.20
C TYR A 134 -9.83 -5.54 10.61
N ILE A 135 -9.70 -5.37 9.30
CA ILE A 135 -8.41 -5.32 8.60
C ILE A 135 -7.71 -3.97 8.86
N MET A 136 -8.39 -2.85 8.59
CA MET A 136 -7.83 -1.49 8.69
C MET A 136 -7.46 -1.07 10.11
N ASN A 137 -8.16 -1.59 11.13
CA ASN A 137 -7.79 -1.36 12.54
C ASN A 137 -6.88 -2.47 13.08
N SER A 138 -6.31 -3.31 12.21
CA SER A 138 -5.43 -4.43 12.57
C SER A 138 -5.99 -5.26 13.71
N SER A 139 -7.30 -5.53 13.66
CA SER A 139 -7.95 -6.37 14.66
C SER A 139 -7.52 -7.83 14.54
N VAL A 140 -7.12 -8.23 13.34
CA VAL A 140 -6.56 -9.54 12.99
C VAL A 140 -5.26 -9.34 12.22
N SER A 141 -4.40 -10.36 12.17
CA SER A 141 -3.21 -10.30 11.31
C SER A 141 -3.62 -10.40 9.84
N TRP A 142 -3.02 -9.56 9.01
CA TRP A 142 -3.24 -9.59 7.56
C TRP A 142 -1.95 -9.31 6.82
N CYS A 143 -1.85 -9.78 5.58
CA CYS A 143 -0.66 -9.56 4.76
C CYS A 143 -1.06 -9.49 3.28
N VAL A 144 -0.48 -8.56 2.54
CA VAL A 144 -0.57 -8.46 1.09
C VAL A 144 0.81 -8.73 0.51
N LEU A 145 0.85 -9.65 -0.44
CA LEU A 145 2.06 -9.95 -1.22
C LEU A 145 1.69 -10.14 -2.68
N SER A 146 2.68 -10.28 -3.55
CA SER A 146 2.43 -10.52 -4.97
C SER A 146 3.31 -11.62 -5.54
N VAL A 147 2.78 -12.26 -6.58
CA VAL A 147 3.51 -13.13 -7.49
C VAL A 147 3.16 -12.74 -8.93
N PRO A 148 4.07 -12.86 -9.90
CA PRO A 148 3.81 -12.44 -11.26
C PRO A 148 2.78 -13.33 -11.93
N THR A 149 1.77 -12.70 -12.54
CA THR A 149 0.92 -13.32 -13.57
C THR A 149 1.43 -12.94 -14.95
N LYS A 150 1.07 -13.74 -15.96
CA LYS A 150 1.46 -13.49 -17.36
C LYS A 150 1.04 -12.10 -17.84
N ALA A 151 -0.21 -11.73 -17.59
CA ALA A 151 -0.76 -10.44 -18.00
C ALA A 151 -0.05 -9.27 -17.30
N TRP A 152 0.17 -9.38 -15.99
CA TRP A 152 0.89 -8.37 -15.21
C TRP A 152 2.34 -8.22 -15.69
N ALA A 153 3.07 -9.32 -15.83
CA ALA A 153 4.45 -9.31 -16.32
C ALA A 153 4.56 -8.72 -17.73
N LYS A 154 3.60 -9.01 -18.62
CA LYS A 154 3.54 -8.42 -19.95
C LYS A 154 3.26 -6.92 -19.94
N LYS A 155 2.49 -6.42 -18.97
CA LYS A 155 2.26 -4.99 -18.79
C LYS A 155 3.53 -4.27 -18.31
N VAL A 156 4.26 -4.87 -17.37
CA VAL A 156 5.53 -4.34 -16.85
C VAL A 156 6.64 -4.38 -17.90
N PHE A 157 6.74 -5.47 -18.66
CA PHE A 157 7.76 -5.68 -19.69
C PHE A 157 7.13 -5.92 -21.09
N PRO A 158 6.58 -4.87 -21.73
CA PRO A 158 5.83 -5.02 -22.99
C PRO A 158 6.69 -5.53 -24.15
N ASN A 159 8.00 -5.26 -24.11
CA ASN A 159 8.94 -5.62 -25.18
C ASN A 159 9.53 -7.04 -25.06
N LEU A 160 9.29 -7.74 -23.94
CA LEU A 160 9.79 -9.12 -23.73
C LEU A 160 8.76 -10.16 -24.19
N LYS A 161 9.22 -11.38 -24.51
CA LYS A 161 8.31 -12.53 -24.64
C LYS A 161 7.65 -12.82 -23.28
N GLU A 162 6.44 -13.39 -23.28
CA GLU A 162 5.66 -13.62 -22.06
C GLU A 162 6.44 -14.38 -20.98
N ASP A 163 7.02 -15.54 -21.31
CA ASP A 163 7.77 -16.33 -20.32
C ASP A 163 8.98 -15.55 -19.77
N MET A 164 9.70 -14.82 -20.62
CA MET A 164 10.83 -13.98 -20.21
C MET A 164 10.38 -12.78 -19.36
N ALA A 165 9.20 -12.23 -19.61
CA ALA A 165 8.63 -11.16 -18.81
C ALA A 165 8.28 -11.68 -17.40
N VAL A 166 7.71 -12.87 -17.31
CA VAL A 166 7.38 -13.53 -16.03
C VAL A 166 8.65 -13.86 -15.25
N GLU A 167 9.67 -14.43 -15.89
CA GLU A 167 10.98 -14.69 -15.28
C GLU A 167 11.61 -13.40 -14.75
N LYS A 168 11.65 -12.35 -15.57
CA LYS A 168 12.21 -11.06 -15.16
C LYS A 168 11.43 -10.42 -14.00
N LEU A 169 10.10 -10.54 -13.99
CA LEU A 169 9.30 -10.02 -12.88
C LEU A 169 9.53 -10.83 -11.59
N TRP A 170 9.69 -12.15 -11.68
CA TRP A 170 10.10 -12.98 -10.55
C TRP A 170 11.47 -12.57 -9.98
N GLU A 171 12.46 -12.34 -10.85
CA GLU A 171 13.79 -11.88 -10.41
C GLU A 171 13.71 -10.58 -9.61
N ASN A 172 12.93 -9.61 -10.10
CA ASN A 172 12.71 -8.35 -9.39
C ASN A 172 11.98 -8.56 -8.07
N ILE A 173 10.88 -9.33 -8.07
CA ILE A 173 10.11 -9.61 -6.84
C ILE A 173 11.01 -10.30 -5.81
N PHE A 174 11.78 -11.31 -6.19
CA PHE A 174 12.66 -12.02 -5.26
C PHE A 174 13.75 -11.13 -4.68
N ASN A 175 14.34 -10.23 -5.47
CA ASN A 175 15.31 -9.27 -4.95
C ASN A 175 14.65 -8.29 -3.97
N ILE A 176 13.49 -7.75 -4.35
CA ILE A 176 12.71 -6.78 -3.57
C ILE A 176 12.27 -7.37 -2.22
N VAL A 177 11.74 -8.59 -2.22
CA VAL A 177 11.31 -9.28 -1.00
C VAL A 177 12.45 -10.08 -0.34
N ARG A 178 13.71 -9.77 -0.67
CA ARG A 178 14.94 -10.27 0.00
C ARG A 178 15.13 -11.80 -0.04
N ILE A 179 14.56 -12.47 -1.04
CA ILE A 179 14.67 -13.93 -1.24
C ILE A 179 16.05 -14.32 -1.79
N ASP A 180 16.74 -13.38 -2.42
CA ASP A 180 18.13 -13.51 -2.88
C ASP A 180 19.14 -13.67 -1.72
N LYS A 181 18.74 -13.38 -0.48
CA LYS A 181 19.59 -13.53 0.71
C LYS A 181 19.73 -15.00 1.13
N GLU A 182 20.83 -15.30 1.82
CA GLU A 182 21.12 -16.63 2.34
C GLU A 182 20.01 -17.10 3.28
N ASP A 183 19.68 -16.24 4.26
CA ASP A 183 18.54 -16.37 5.18
C ASP A 183 17.56 -15.18 5.01
N PRO A 184 16.51 -15.35 4.18
CA PRO A 184 15.52 -14.30 3.95
C PRO A 184 14.73 -13.92 5.21
N VAL A 185 14.51 -14.85 6.15
CA VAL A 185 13.78 -14.55 7.39
C VAL A 185 14.59 -13.57 8.22
N LYS A 186 15.87 -13.87 8.43
CA LYS A 186 16.78 -12.96 9.15
C LYS A 186 16.95 -11.62 8.45
N ALA A 187 17.05 -11.60 7.12
CA ALA A 187 17.14 -10.36 6.35
C ALA A 187 15.89 -9.48 6.52
N TRP A 188 14.72 -10.09 6.64
CA TRP A 188 13.47 -9.39 6.97
C TRP A 188 13.44 -8.88 8.41
N GLU A 189 13.88 -9.68 9.38
CA GLU A 189 13.99 -9.23 10.78
C GLU A 189 14.92 -8.02 10.92
N GLU A 190 16.09 -8.05 10.27
CA GLU A 190 17.04 -6.93 10.25
C GLU A 190 16.43 -5.69 9.58
N HIS A 191 15.71 -5.86 8.47
CA HIS A 191 15.02 -4.77 7.78
C HIS A 191 13.93 -4.14 8.64
N LEU A 192 13.09 -4.96 9.27
CA LEU A 192 12.00 -4.49 10.14
C LEU A 192 12.54 -3.79 11.38
N ASN A 193 13.65 -4.26 11.95
CA ASN A 193 14.31 -3.57 13.06
C ASN A 193 14.82 -2.19 12.62
N ASN A 194 15.43 -2.09 11.43
CA ASN A 194 15.86 -0.80 10.90
C ASN A 194 14.67 0.16 10.70
N LEU A 195 13.55 -0.30 10.12
CA LEU A 195 12.34 0.53 9.99
C LEU A 195 11.78 0.93 11.37
N ALA A 196 11.76 0.01 12.33
CA ALA A 196 11.32 0.29 13.69
C ALA A 196 12.20 1.35 14.37
N ASP A 197 13.52 1.31 14.17
CA ASP A 197 14.44 2.33 14.67
C ASP A 197 14.14 3.72 14.08
N LYS A 198 13.82 3.80 12.77
CA LYS A 198 13.42 5.07 12.13
C LYS A 198 12.08 5.57 12.67
N VAL A 199 11.10 4.68 12.81
CA VAL A 199 9.78 4.97 13.41
C VAL A 199 9.95 5.52 14.83
N ASN A 200 10.73 4.83 15.66
CA ASN A 200 10.98 5.22 17.05
C ASN A 200 11.67 6.58 17.11
N PHE A 201 12.71 6.79 16.30
CA PHE A 201 13.41 8.06 16.22
C PHE A 201 12.45 9.21 15.85
N LEU A 202 11.68 9.06 14.77
CA LEU A 202 10.75 10.11 14.30
C LEU A 202 9.66 10.42 15.33
N ASN A 203 9.14 9.39 15.99
CA ASN A 203 8.18 9.55 17.08
C ASN A 203 8.80 10.30 18.27
N ASP A 204 10.03 9.97 18.66
CA ASP A 204 10.74 10.64 19.76
C ASP A 204 11.02 12.13 19.45
N GLN A 205 11.30 12.47 18.19
CA GLN A 205 11.52 13.86 17.78
C GLN A 205 10.26 14.73 17.90
N ARG A 206 9.05 14.16 17.87
CA ARG A 206 7.76 14.89 17.95
C ARG A 206 7.74 16.09 17.00
N LEU A 207 8.04 15.82 15.73
CA LEU A 207 8.18 16.84 14.68
C LEU A 207 6.88 17.64 14.51
N THR A 208 6.98 18.95 14.39
CA THR A 208 5.84 19.82 14.07
C THR A 208 5.75 20.11 12.58
N LYS A 209 6.86 19.92 11.85
CA LYS A 209 6.95 20.24 10.43
C LYS A 209 8.04 19.43 9.72
N LEU A 210 7.83 19.18 8.44
CA LEU A 210 8.78 18.66 7.47
C LEU A 210 8.96 19.69 6.35
N HIS A 211 10.19 19.89 5.90
CA HIS A 211 10.53 20.70 4.73
C HIS A 211 11.23 19.83 3.69
N TYR A 212 10.51 19.54 2.61
CA TYR A 212 10.99 18.79 1.45
C TYR A 212 11.61 19.76 0.45
N LYS A 213 12.83 19.47 0.00
CA LYS A 213 13.55 20.29 -0.98
C LYS A 213 14.32 19.43 -1.98
N SER A 214 14.02 19.62 -3.26
CA SER A 214 14.78 19.10 -4.40
C SER A 214 14.85 20.18 -5.50
N LYS A 215 15.33 19.84 -6.70
CA LYS A 215 15.36 20.77 -7.84
C LYS A 215 13.97 21.35 -8.19
N ASP A 216 12.94 20.52 -8.18
CA ASP A 216 11.58 20.88 -8.63
C ASP A 216 10.53 20.87 -7.49
N THR A 217 10.95 20.58 -6.26
CA THR A 217 10.09 20.54 -5.06
C THR A 217 10.62 21.47 -3.98
N ASP A 218 9.73 22.31 -3.44
CA ASP A 218 9.93 23.09 -2.21
C ASP A 218 8.60 23.11 -1.46
N LEU A 219 8.42 22.15 -0.56
CA LEU A 219 7.16 21.86 0.11
C LEU A 219 7.36 21.81 1.63
N THR A 220 6.60 22.63 2.34
CA THR A 220 6.44 22.57 3.79
C THR A 220 5.18 21.79 4.12
N ILE A 221 5.30 20.83 5.04
CA ILE A 221 4.19 20.06 5.59
C ILE A 221 4.25 20.15 7.11
N GLU A 222 3.23 20.72 7.75
CA GLU A 222 3.05 20.64 9.20
C GLU A 222 2.42 19.30 9.58
N LEU A 223 2.76 18.78 10.77
CA LEU A 223 2.20 17.55 11.31
C LEU A 223 1.24 17.88 12.47
N PRO A 224 0.10 17.20 12.61
CA PRO A 224 -0.84 17.47 13.68
C PRO A 224 -0.24 17.09 15.04
N LYS A 225 -0.73 17.73 16.10
CA LYS A 225 -0.34 17.37 17.46
C LYS A 225 -0.81 15.94 17.75
N GLY A 226 0.10 15.12 18.27
CA GLY A 226 -0.19 13.71 18.55
C GLY A 226 -0.15 12.82 17.32
N HIS A 227 0.42 13.28 16.19
CA HIS A 227 0.76 12.38 15.10
C HIS A 227 1.69 11.26 15.60
N ILE A 228 1.58 10.11 14.96
CA ILE A 228 2.36 8.91 15.18
C ILE A 228 2.92 8.49 13.84
N TRP A 229 4.23 8.23 13.81
CA TRP A 229 4.88 7.55 12.70
C TRP A 229 4.66 6.04 12.82
N CYS A 230 4.32 5.42 11.71
CA CYS A 230 4.08 4.00 11.52
C CYS A 230 5.05 3.48 10.43
N GLY A 231 5.28 2.18 10.37
CA GLY A 231 6.14 1.61 9.32
C GLY A 231 6.57 0.17 9.61
N GLY A 232 6.88 -0.58 8.55
CA GLY A 232 7.27 -1.97 8.66
C GLY A 232 6.12 -2.88 9.09
N GLY A 233 6.14 -3.35 10.33
CA GLY A 233 5.12 -4.23 10.88
C GLY A 233 4.42 -3.65 12.11
N GLU A 234 3.29 -4.23 12.47
CA GLU A 234 2.40 -3.73 13.51
C GLU A 234 1.85 -4.87 14.37
N TYR A 235 1.12 -4.51 15.44
CA TYR A 235 0.52 -5.49 16.35
C TYR A 235 -0.97 -5.54 16.17
N ASN A 236 -1.52 -6.75 16.05
CA ASN A 236 -2.96 -6.91 16.07
C ASN A 236 -3.55 -6.75 17.49
N LYS A 237 -4.88 -6.77 17.62
CA LYS A 237 -5.57 -6.66 18.94
C LYS A 237 -5.19 -7.74 19.96
N ASN A 238 -4.71 -8.90 19.50
CA ASN A 238 -4.20 -9.97 20.35
C ASN A 238 -2.71 -9.81 20.68
N LYS A 239 -2.11 -8.65 20.37
CA LYS A 239 -0.70 -8.32 20.56
C LYS A 239 0.24 -9.23 19.77
N ARG A 240 -0.24 -9.76 18.64
CA ARG A 240 0.58 -10.53 17.71
C ARG A 240 1.18 -9.58 16.67
N TYR A 241 2.50 -9.58 16.57
CA TYR A 241 3.21 -8.82 15.55
C TYR A 241 3.01 -9.46 14.17
N PHE A 242 2.79 -8.65 13.14
CA PHE A 242 2.65 -9.08 11.75
C PHE A 242 3.12 -7.97 10.81
N VAL A 243 3.33 -8.31 9.53
CA VAL A 243 3.72 -7.36 8.49
C VAL A 243 2.62 -7.31 7.42
N ALA A 244 1.94 -6.17 7.37
CA ALA A 244 0.83 -5.90 6.47
C ALA A 244 1.20 -6.01 4.98
N ASN A 245 2.39 -5.53 4.61
CA ASN A 245 2.81 -5.42 3.21
C ASN A 245 4.16 -6.12 2.98
N MET A 246 4.23 -6.98 1.96
CA MET A 246 5.48 -7.61 1.52
C MET A 246 5.63 -7.42 -0.01
N PRO A 247 6.47 -6.48 -0.46
CA PRO A 247 7.47 -5.71 0.30
C PRO A 247 6.89 -4.56 1.15
N THR A 248 7.72 -4.02 2.03
CA THR A 248 7.51 -2.72 2.67
C THR A 248 8.87 -2.03 2.86
N GLU A 249 8.96 -0.73 2.57
CA GLU A 249 10.18 0.09 2.71
C GLU A 249 9.89 1.43 3.41
N GLU A 250 8.62 1.69 3.75
CA GLU A 250 8.15 3.00 4.16
C GLU A 250 8.05 3.20 5.67
N VAL A 251 8.20 4.47 6.05
CA VAL A 251 7.82 5.00 7.35
C VAL A 251 6.91 6.21 7.09
N PHE A 252 5.69 6.16 7.60
CA PHE A 252 4.63 7.10 7.21
C PHE A 252 3.90 7.68 8.41
N THR A 253 3.26 8.83 8.20
CA THR A 253 2.34 9.48 9.14
C THR A 253 1.35 10.33 8.36
N LEU A 254 0.53 11.14 9.04
CA LEU A 254 -0.38 12.07 8.39
C LEU A 254 0.11 13.54 8.46
N PRO A 255 -0.19 14.36 7.45
CA PRO A 255 -0.02 15.80 7.49
C PRO A 255 -1.19 16.47 8.22
N LEU A 256 -0.96 17.69 8.73
CA LEU A 256 -2.03 18.58 9.15
C LEU A 256 -2.77 19.04 7.89
N LYS A 257 -4.06 18.76 7.79
CA LYS A 257 -4.91 19.07 6.61
C LYS A 257 -4.67 20.48 6.08
N THR A 258 -4.58 21.47 6.95
CA THR A 258 -4.42 22.90 6.60
C THR A 258 -2.96 23.39 6.60
N GLY A 259 -2.01 22.51 6.88
CA GLY A 259 -0.60 22.81 7.16
C GLY A 259 0.36 22.60 5.99
N VAL A 260 -0.14 22.46 4.76
CA VAL A 260 0.68 22.18 3.56
C VAL A 260 0.84 23.44 2.72
N ASN A 261 2.08 23.80 2.41
CA ASN A 261 2.41 25.00 1.63
C ASN A 261 3.63 24.77 0.74
N GLY A 262 3.53 25.15 -0.53
CA GLY A 262 4.67 25.08 -1.46
C GLY A 262 4.32 24.39 -2.78
N ILE A 263 5.34 23.83 -3.43
CA ILE A 263 5.22 23.16 -4.73
C ILE A 263 5.89 21.80 -4.62
N VAL A 264 5.24 20.79 -5.18
CA VAL A 264 5.79 19.43 -5.28
C VAL A 264 5.57 18.87 -6.67
N LYS A 265 6.60 18.21 -7.21
CA LYS A 265 6.55 17.55 -8.50
C LYS A 265 6.61 16.04 -8.33
N SER A 266 5.77 15.33 -9.06
CA SER A 266 5.82 13.88 -9.11
C SER A 266 7.09 13.40 -9.81
N THR A 267 7.67 12.33 -9.29
CA THR A 267 8.91 11.71 -9.78
C THR A 267 8.66 10.39 -10.50
N LYS A 268 7.46 9.83 -10.32
CA LYS A 268 7.00 8.62 -11.03
C LYS A 268 5.60 8.85 -11.62
N PRO A 269 5.22 8.12 -12.68
CA PRO A 269 3.86 8.16 -13.19
C PRO A 269 2.86 7.60 -12.17
N LEU A 270 1.68 8.21 -12.10
CA LEU A 270 0.54 7.74 -11.31
C LEU A 270 -0.42 7.00 -12.24
N ASN A 271 -0.72 5.74 -11.94
CA ASN A 271 -1.81 5.02 -12.59
C ASN A 271 -3.10 5.17 -11.77
N TYR A 272 -4.00 6.05 -12.21
CA TYR A 272 -5.30 6.26 -11.57
C TYR A 272 -6.42 5.71 -12.43
N SER A 273 -7.09 4.66 -11.94
CA SER A 273 -8.20 3.99 -12.66
C SER A 273 -7.84 3.59 -14.10
N GLY A 274 -6.62 3.09 -14.32
CA GLY A 274 -6.13 2.66 -15.64
C GLY A 274 -5.65 3.79 -16.55
N ASN A 275 -5.72 5.05 -16.11
CA ASN A 275 -5.21 6.20 -16.84
C ASN A 275 -3.90 6.66 -16.23
N LEU A 276 -2.87 6.83 -17.07
CA LEU A 276 -1.58 7.32 -16.63
C LEU A 276 -1.60 8.84 -16.50
N ILE A 277 -1.13 9.35 -15.36
CA ILE A 277 -0.85 10.76 -15.11
C ILE A 277 0.67 10.86 -14.96
N ASN A 278 1.31 11.70 -15.78
CA ASN A 278 2.77 11.76 -15.82
C ASN A 278 3.28 13.20 -15.76
N ASN A 279 4.48 13.36 -15.19
CA ASN A 279 5.20 14.63 -15.03
C ASN A 279 4.29 15.76 -14.53
N PHE A 280 3.60 15.53 -13.41
CA PHE A 280 2.68 16.49 -12.83
C PHE A 280 3.26 17.24 -11.64
N THR A 281 2.78 18.45 -11.43
CA THR A 281 3.18 19.36 -10.35
C THR A 281 1.94 19.87 -9.63
N LEU A 282 1.97 19.87 -8.31
CA LEU A 282 0.90 20.36 -7.44
C LEU A 282 1.42 21.55 -6.62
N LYS A 283 0.60 22.60 -6.50
CA LYS A 283 0.89 23.76 -5.66
C LYS A 283 -0.10 23.86 -4.52
N PHE A 284 0.40 23.94 -3.30
CA PHE A 284 -0.38 23.99 -2.09
C PHE A 284 -0.33 25.35 -1.42
N LYS A 285 -1.46 25.77 -0.84
CA LYS A 285 -1.55 26.90 0.07
C LYS A 285 -2.57 26.60 1.16
N ASN A 286 -2.17 26.75 2.42
CA ASN A 286 -3.00 26.45 3.59
C ASN A 286 -3.65 25.06 3.52
N GLY A 287 -2.87 24.06 3.11
CA GLY A 287 -3.32 22.67 2.98
C GLY A 287 -3.90 22.29 1.62
N LYS A 288 -4.46 23.27 0.90
CA LYS A 288 -5.26 23.01 -0.30
C LYS A 288 -4.44 23.13 -1.57
N ILE A 289 -4.67 22.24 -2.54
CA ILE A 289 -4.20 22.43 -3.91
C ILE A 289 -4.86 23.68 -4.51
N ILE A 290 -4.04 24.65 -4.92
CA ILE A 290 -4.49 25.89 -5.58
C ILE A 290 -4.16 25.94 -7.07
N ASP A 291 -3.24 25.10 -7.53
CA ASP A 291 -2.82 25.02 -8.93
C ASP A 291 -2.20 23.64 -9.20
N PHE A 292 -2.36 23.11 -10.41
CA PHE A 292 -1.78 21.85 -10.82
C PHE A 292 -1.56 21.80 -12.33
N SER A 293 -0.56 21.03 -12.76
CA SER A 293 -0.26 20.79 -14.17
C SER A 293 0.23 19.36 -14.35
N SER A 294 0.14 18.84 -15.57
CA SER A 294 0.65 17.52 -15.94
C SER A 294 0.99 17.50 -17.42
N GLU A 295 2.04 16.79 -17.81
CA GLU A 295 2.36 16.58 -19.24
C GLU A 295 1.38 15.58 -19.88
N GLU A 296 0.99 14.55 -19.13
CA GLU A 296 0.02 13.53 -19.54
C GLU A 296 -1.04 13.36 -18.45
N GLY A 297 -2.29 13.12 -18.85
CA GLY A 297 -3.37 12.77 -17.91
C GLY A 297 -4.02 13.93 -17.17
N TYR A 298 -3.94 15.17 -17.67
CA TYR A 298 -4.46 16.37 -16.98
C TYR A 298 -5.92 16.26 -16.55
N GLU A 299 -6.81 15.83 -17.44
CA GLU A 299 -8.23 15.69 -17.12
C GLU A 299 -8.49 14.60 -16.06
N THR A 300 -7.66 13.57 -16.01
CA THR A 300 -7.73 12.53 -14.99
C THR A 300 -7.27 13.08 -13.64
N LEU A 301 -6.15 13.81 -13.61
CA LEU A 301 -5.64 14.47 -12.41
C LEU A 301 -6.65 15.49 -11.85
N LYS A 302 -7.26 16.28 -12.74
CA LYS A 302 -8.31 17.23 -12.37
C LYS A 302 -9.49 16.52 -11.70
N LYS A 303 -10.02 15.44 -12.31
CA LYS A 303 -11.13 14.67 -11.73
C LYS A 303 -10.78 14.08 -10.37
N LEU A 304 -9.55 13.60 -10.20
CA LEU A 304 -9.06 13.10 -8.91
C LEU A 304 -9.14 14.21 -7.85
N ILE A 305 -8.59 15.39 -8.14
CA ILE A 305 -8.54 16.55 -7.21
C ILE A 305 -9.94 17.13 -6.92
N GLU A 306 -10.88 16.96 -7.85
CA GLU A 306 -12.26 17.46 -7.76
C GLU A 306 -13.26 16.39 -7.27
N THR A 307 -12.79 15.23 -6.79
CA THR A 307 -13.66 14.11 -6.39
C THR A 307 -14.57 14.47 -5.20
N ASP A 308 -14.00 15.10 -4.18
CA ASP A 308 -14.70 15.65 -3.02
C ASP A 308 -13.89 16.77 -2.36
N GLU A 309 -14.42 17.34 -1.27
CA GLU A 309 -13.73 18.43 -0.55
C GLU A 309 -12.32 18.03 -0.06
N GLY A 310 -12.16 16.80 0.44
CA GLY A 310 -10.92 16.27 0.99
C GLY A 310 -9.89 15.88 -0.07
N SER A 311 -10.32 15.55 -1.29
CA SER A 311 -9.45 15.07 -2.38
C SER A 311 -8.41 16.08 -2.88
N CYS A 312 -8.53 17.34 -2.48
CA CYS A 312 -7.57 18.41 -2.76
C CYS A 312 -6.63 18.76 -1.58
N TYR A 313 -6.61 17.92 -0.55
CA TYR A 313 -5.73 18.00 0.61
C TYR A 313 -4.97 16.67 0.78
N LEU A 314 -3.84 16.72 1.49
CA LEU A 314 -3.06 15.51 1.77
C LEU A 314 -3.64 14.73 2.96
N GLY A 315 -3.60 13.41 2.88
CA GLY A 315 -3.94 12.46 3.95
C GLY A 315 -2.74 11.73 4.54
N GLU A 316 -1.61 11.69 3.82
CA GLU A 316 -0.42 10.94 4.22
C GLU A 316 0.87 11.61 3.76
N VAL A 317 1.92 11.38 4.55
CA VAL A 317 3.32 11.56 4.16
C VAL A 317 4.11 10.30 4.46
N ALA A 318 4.81 9.78 3.46
CA ALA A 318 5.62 8.57 3.60
C ALA A 318 7.07 8.81 3.17
N LEU A 319 7.99 8.27 3.96
CA LEU A 319 9.43 8.35 3.78
C LEU A 319 9.95 6.98 3.36
N VAL A 320 10.54 6.93 2.17
CA VAL A 320 11.19 5.74 1.61
C VAL A 320 12.54 6.17 1.05
N PRO A 321 13.66 5.55 1.48
CA PRO A 321 14.97 5.81 0.90
C PRO A 321 14.96 5.68 -0.63
N PHE A 322 15.60 6.61 -1.31
CA PHE A 322 15.72 6.58 -2.76
C PHE A 322 16.55 5.36 -3.20
N HIS A 323 17.57 4.99 -2.43
CA HIS A 323 18.32 3.76 -2.68
C HIS A 323 17.67 2.59 -1.94
N SER A 324 16.71 1.96 -2.61
CA SER A 324 16.03 0.75 -2.16
C SER A 324 15.94 -0.27 -3.29
N PRO A 325 15.81 -1.58 -3.02
CA PRO A 325 15.70 -2.59 -4.08
C PRO A 325 14.59 -2.30 -5.10
N ILE A 326 13.49 -1.69 -4.66
CA ILE A 326 12.36 -1.35 -5.52
C ILE A 326 12.68 -0.11 -6.35
N SER A 327 13.20 0.94 -5.71
CA SER A 327 13.53 2.19 -6.39
C SER A 327 14.64 2.00 -7.44
N ASP A 328 15.71 1.28 -7.07
CA ASP A 328 16.86 0.98 -7.92
C ASP A 328 16.49 0.13 -9.15
N SER A 329 15.38 -0.60 -9.07
CA SER A 329 14.88 -1.41 -10.19
C SER A 329 14.43 -0.54 -11.36
N ASN A 330 14.06 0.73 -11.11
CA ASN A 330 13.57 1.70 -12.10
C ASN A 330 12.43 1.13 -12.98
N ILE A 331 11.55 0.34 -12.35
CA ILE A 331 10.39 -0.30 -12.99
C ILE A 331 9.11 0.35 -12.45
N ILE A 332 8.14 0.58 -13.34
CA ILE A 332 6.76 0.86 -12.95
C ILE A 332 6.05 -0.49 -12.90
N PHE A 333 5.63 -0.90 -11.72
CA PHE A 333 5.02 -2.20 -11.52
C PHE A 333 3.55 -2.21 -11.91
N TYR A 334 2.87 -1.07 -11.98
CA TYR A 334 1.41 -1.02 -12.16
C TYR A 334 0.70 -1.82 -11.05
N ASN A 335 1.29 -1.81 -9.86
CA ASN A 335 0.81 -2.52 -8.68
C ASN A 335 1.14 -1.65 -7.46
N THR A 336 0.11 -1.18 -6.77
CA THR A 336 0.22 -0.22 -5.65
C THR A 336 1.23 -0.67 -4.61
N LEU A 337 1.22 -1.95 -4.21
CA LEU A 337 2.13 -2.52 -3.21
C LEU A 337 3.61 -2.27 -3.52
N PHE A 338 3.99 -2.34 -4.80
CA PHE A 338 5.37 -2.09 -5.22
C PHE A 338 5.62 -0.61 -5.44
N ASP A 339 4.72 0.05 -6.18
CA ASP A 339 4.95 1.41 -6.64
C ASP A 339 5.02 2.40 -5.45
N GLU A 340 4.21 2.21 -4.39
CA GLU A 340 4.24 3.04 -3.15
C GLU A 340 5.56 2.87 -2.37
N ASN A 341 6.09 1.65 -2.31
CA ASN A 341 7.33 1.31 -1.62
C ASN A 341 8.60 1.63 -2.44
N ALA A 342 8.44 2.25 -3.60
CA ALA A 342 9.54 2.57 -4.51
C ALA A 342 10.09 3.99 -4.33
N SER A 343 9.48 4.84 -3.50
CA SER A 343 9.82 6.26 -3.39
C SER A 343 9.07 6.90 -2.23
N CYS A 344 9.63 7.95 -1.60
CA CYS A 344 8.83 8.86 -0.78
C CYS A 344 7.57 9.24 -1.54
N HIS A 345 6.43 9.25 -0.88
CA HIS A 345 5.15 9.55 -1.49
C HIS A 345 4.27 10.39 -0.56
N LEU A 346 3.25 10.97 -1.13
CA LEU A 346 2.20 11.70 -0.44
C LEU A 346 0.86 11.13 -0.93
N ALA A 347 -0.13 11.04 -0.07
CA ALA A 347 -1.48 10.66 -0.48
C ALA A 347 -2.40 11.88 -0.54
N LEU A 348 -3.18 12.01 -1.61
CA LEU A 348 -4.35 12.90 -1.66
C LEU A 348 -5.56 12.19 -1.05
N GLY A 349 -6.27 12.86 -0.14
CA GLY A 349 -7.52 12.36 0.44
C GLY A 349 -7.41 11.85 1.88
N GLU A 350 -8.10 10.75 2.20
CA GLU A 350 -8.34 10.23 3.56
C GLU A 350 -7.03 9.98 4.30
N ALA A 351 -6.95 10.41 5.56
CA ALA A 351 -5.82 10.09 6.43
C ALA A 351 -6.07 8.80 7.25
N TYR A 352 -5.01 8.07 7.57
CA TYR A 352 -5.11 6.91 8.46
C TYR A 352 -5.33 7.34 9.92
N PRO A 353 -6.43 6.93 10.59
CA PRO A 353 -6.69 7.29 11.99
C PRO A 353 -5.60 6.79 12.94
N THR A 354 -4.95 5.67 12.63
CA THR A 354 -3.87 5.07 13.42
C THR A 354 -2.61 5.95 13.49
N CYS A 355 -2.46 6.91 12.58
CA CYS A 355 -1.37 7.88 12.60
C CYS A 355 -1.63 9.04 13.58
N ILE A 356 -2.72 9.04 14.36
CA ILE A 356 -2.98 9.96 15.47
C ILE A 356 -3.09 9.15 16.77
N GLU A 357 -2.53 9.67 17.87
CA GLU A 357 -2.69 9.10 19.20
C GLU A 357 -4.17 8.92 19.58
N ASN A 358 -4.58 7.67 19.82
CA ASN A 358 -5.97 7.23 20.06
C ASN A 358 -6.94 7.51 18.89
N GLY A 359 -6.43 7.75 17.67
CA GLY A 359 -7.27 8.07 16.51
C GLY A 359 -8.17 6.92 16.05
N ASP A 360 -7.82 5.67 16.35
CA ASP A 360 -8.65 4.48 16.13
C ASP A 360 -9.97 4.49 16.93
N ASN A 361 -10.04 5.28 18.01
CA ASN A 361 -11.22 5.47 18.84
C ASN A 361 -11.95 6.79 18.57
N MET A 362 -11.45 7.60 17.63
CA MET A 362 -12.05 8.88 17.28
C MET A 362 -13.12 8.72 16.20
N THR A 363 -14.17 9.51 16.31
CA THR A 363 -15.13 9.76 15.23
C THR A 363 -14.47 10.58 14.11
N LYS A 364 -15.06 10.58 12.91
CA LYS A 364 -14.57 11.42 11.79
C LYS A 364 -14.47 12.91 12.16
N GLU A 365 -15.44 13.44 12.91
CA GLU A 365 -15.40 14.83 13.37
C GLU A 365 -14.26 15.11 14.36
N GLU A 366 -13.91 14.14 15.20
CA GLU A 366 -12.80 14.27 16.15
C GLU A 366 -11.46 14.21 15.43
N LEU A 367 -11.30 13.32 14.44
CA LEU A 367 -10.12 13.26 13.57
C LEU A 367 -9.93 14.56 12.79
N GLU A 368 -10.99 15.11 12.20
CA GLU A 368 -10.92 16.40 11.51
C GLU A 368 -10.50 17.53 12.45
N LYS A 369 -11.02 17.57 13.68
CA LYS A 369 -10.60 18.54 14.72
C LYS A 369 -9.16 18.33 15.17
N ALA A 370 -8.66 17.09 15.15
CA ALA A 370 -7.27 16.76 15.40
C ALA A 370 -6.35 17.12 14.22
N GLY A 371 -6.92 17.53 13.08
CA GLY A 371 -6.19 18.01 11.91
C GLY A 371 -6.06 16.98 10.79
N ALA A 372 -6.67 15.81 10.92
CA ALA A 372 -6.70 14.80 9.86
C ALA A 372 -7.56 15.26 8.68
N ASN A 373 -7.21 14.79 7.49
CA ASN A 373 -8.07 14.95 6.32
C ASN A 373 -9.10 13.82 6.23
N ASN A 374 -10.27 14.14 5.69
CA ASN A 374 -11.37 13.22 5.49
C ASN A 374 -11.84 13.30 4.02
N SER A 375 -11.90 12.18 3.32
CA SER A 375 -12.20 12.07 1.89
C SER A 375 -12.77 10.69 1.56
N LEU A 376 -13.35 10.55 0.37
CA LEU A 376 -13.81 9.28 -0.18
C LEU A 376 -12.67 8.49 -0.83
N THR A 377 -11.56 9.15 -1.14
CA THR A 377 -10.41 8.56 -1.82
C THR A 377 -9.15 8.68 -0.99
N HIS A 378 -8.18 7.84 -1.30
CA HIS A 378 -6.81 7.92 -0.82
C HIS A 378 -5.94 7.52 -2.02
N VAL A 379 -5.12 8.46 -2.51
CA VAL A 379 -4.35 8.24 -3.75
C VAL A 379 -2.91 8.71 -3.59
N ASP A 380 -2.01 7.74 -3.59
CA ASP A 380 -0.57 7.94 -3.46
C ASP A 380 0.06 8.47 -4.74
N PHE A 381 1.01 9.38 -4.58
CA PHE A 381 1.90 9.79 -5.65
C PHE A 381 3.31 10.06 -5.14
N MET A 382 4.29 9.72 -5.99
CA MET A 382 5.68 9.58 -5.58
C MET A 382 6.46 10.86 -5.85
N ILE A 383 7.24 11.29 -4.86
CA ILE A 383 7.98 12.56 -4.87
C ILE A 383 9.48 12.40 -4.55
N GLY A 384 9.92 11.17 -4.27
CA GLY A 384 11.30 10.83 -3.94
C GLY A 384 12.25 10.96 -5.12
N SER A 385 13.41 11.56 -4.87
CA SER A 385 14.44 11.77 -5.87
C SER A 385 15.84 11.67 -5.23
N PRO A 386 16.90 11.41 -6.01
CA PRO A 386 18.25 11.27 -5.46
C PRO A 386 18.83 12.60 -4.95
N ASP A 387 18.19 13.73 -5.26
CA ASP A 387 18.53 15.06 -4.76
C ASP A 387 17.56 15.55 -3.66
N LEU A 388 16.63 14.71 -3.19
CA LEU A 388 15.65 15.08 -2.18
C LEU A 388 16.31 15.22 -0.80
N ASN A 389 16.14 16.39 -0.19
CA ASN A 389 16.50 16.64 1.20
C ASN A 389 15.23 16.89 2.00
N ILE A 390 15.18 16.37 3.22
CA ILE A 390 14.04 16.57 4.14
C ILE A 390 14.60 17.02 5.48
N ILE A 391 14.13 18.17 5.96
CA ILE A 391 14.45 18.70 7.28
C ILE A 391 13.18 18.65 8.13
N GLY A 392 13.25 17.97 9.26
CA GLY A 392 12.23 18.02 10.31
C GLY A 392 12.47 19.18 11.25
N GLU A 393 11.41 19.80 11.75
CA GLU A 393 11.46 20.78 12.83
C GLU A 393 10.65 20.27 14.00
N ASN A 394 11.22 20.23 15.21
CA ASN A 394 10.50 19.83 16.42
C ASN A 394 9.85 21.04 17.13
N LYS A 395 9.07 20.77 18.18
CA LYS A 395 8.36 21.81 18.97
C LYS A 395 9.26 22.90 19.59
N ASN A 396 10.58 22.67 19.68
CA ASN A 396 11.54 23.64 20.20
C ASN A 396 12.14 24.51 19.07
N GLY A 397 11.75 24.29 17.81
CA GLY A 397 12.33 24.95 16.63
C GLY A 397 13.68 24.38 16.21
N GLU A 398 14.10 23.25 16.77
CA GLU A 398 15.32 22.56 16.36
C GLU A 398 15.10 21.87 15.01
N LYS A 399 16.07 22.04 14.12
CA LYS A 399 16.07 21.44 12.78
C LYS A 399 16.88 20.15 12.79
N ILE A 400 16.26 19.09 12.32
CA ILE A 400 16.81 17.74 12.27
C ILE A 400 16.87 17.33 10.82
N GLU A 401 18.05 16.93 10.34
CA GLU A 401 18.18 16.36 9.01
C GLU A 401 17.54 14.96 9.03
N ILE A 402 16.48 14.80 8.24
CA ILE A 402 15.76 13.53 8.12
C ILE A 402 16.32 12.79 6.91
N PHE A 403 16.31 13.45 5.74
CA PHE A 403 16.91 12.92 4.52
C PHE A 403 17.99 13.86 3.98
N GLN A 404 19.06 13.27 3.46
CA GLN A 404 20.09 13.92 2.66
C GLN A 404 20.31 13.13 1.37
N ASN A 405 20.19 13.81 0.22
CA ASN A 405 20.34 13.19 -1.12
C ASN A 405 19.52 11.90 -1.32
N GLY A 406 18.27 11.93 -0.88
CA GLY A 406 17.32 10.84 -1.06
C GLY A 406 17.35 9.76 0.02
N ASP A 407 18.27 9.76 0.98
CA ASP A 407 18.37 8.72 2.02
C ASP A 407 18.36 9.28 3.45
N TRP A 408 18.12 8.41 4.42
CA TRP A 408 18.20 8.73 5.85
C TRP A 408 19.54 9.38 6.20
N ALA A 409 19.49 10.50 6.92
CA ALA A 409 20.69 11.19 7.41
C ALA A 409 21.28 10.57 8.70
N PHE A 410 20.63 9.53 9.26
CA PHE A 410 20.95 8.90 10.55
C PHE A 410 20.73 7.39 10.54
#